data_AF-A0A193GMW7-F1
#
_entry.id   AF-A0A193GMW7-F1
#
_cell.length_a   1.000
_cell.length_b   1.000
_cell.length_c   1.000
_cell.angle_alpha   90.00
_cell.angle_beta   90.00
_cell.angle_gamma   90.00
#
_symmetry.space_group_name_H-M   'P 1'
#
loop_
_entity.id
_entity.type
_entity.pdbx_description
1 polymer ?
#
loop_
_entity_poly.entity_id
_entity_poly.type
_entity_poly.pdbx_seq_one_letter_code
_entity_poly.pdbx_strand_id
1 'polypeptide(L)'
;MHPDTAMNDEAEDVREIQKFAQGFRSLLIPSPAVLANTAILLKRLVLLSDKVLPVKSYFNMVQEMQRAAFLAEGMAADAVQAEGLTGERAAERTREIIREVEAKGATFWSIAAKDAKGELKERLQQLDQDSQRALCTEDTFVIVCSYLKGEVAKQGSVHYLRGQSPDFKETKKHRNPLDLSKEVVLKGLSSALARPDAERGSIERGQIDSGFNHLARLNSLAIIMLDVVEWIRVCEKNGTPCRKIDVRAKFDLSHTDYERVMAMARRAGLYTLRSHKKDPSNRYTLKSKIHQRIVDQAAIFGYTPQKTLNKILDDFFRLTDYSARLGRSPEQVFNALVDQSKEDPNA
;
A
#
# COMPACT_ATOMS: atom_id res chain seq x y z
N MET A 1 20.00 8.07 -2.09
CA MET A 1 20.16 6.67 -1.64
C MET A 1 21.18 6.03 -2.55
N HIS A 2 22.25 5.46 -1.99
CA HIS A 2 23.25 4.76 -2.79
C HIS A 2 22.64 3.45 -3.33
N PRO A 3 22.78 3.14 -4.63
CA PRO A 3 22.18 1.96 -5.25
C PRO A 3 22.70 0.63 -4.64
N ASP A 4 23.93 0.62 -4.14
CA ASP A 4 24.56 -0.56 -3.53
C ASP A 4 23.92 -1.00 -2.20
N THR A 5 23.24 -0.09 -1.49
CA THR A 5 22.55 -0.41 -0.22
C THR A 5 21.19 -1.05 -0.48
N ALA A 6 20.46 -0.58 -1.50
CA ALA A 6 19.16 -1.13 -1.88
C ALA A 6 19.26 -2.55 -2.47
N MET A 7 20.31 -2.83 -3.25
CA MET A 7 20.54 -4.18 -3.80
C MET A 7 20.91 -5.22 -2.73
N ASN A 8 21.62 -4.82 -1.68
CA ASN A 8 21.94 -5.72 -0.56
C ASN A 8 20.72 -6.00 0.31
N ASP A 9 19.89 -4.99 0.59
CA ASP A 9 18.65 -5.15 1.36
C ASP A 9 17.65 -6.05 0.62
N GLU A 10 17.52 -5.93 -0.71
CA GLU A 10 16.67 -6.80 -1.52
C GLU A 10 17.18 -8.25 -1.55
N ALA A 11 18.50 -8.46 -1.65
CA ALA A 11 19.09 -9.80 -1.63
C ALA A 11 18.93 -10.49 -0.27
N GLU A 12 18.94 -9.74 0.83
CA GLU A 12 18.67 -10.24 2.18
C GLU A 12 17.19 -10.59 2.36
N ASP A 13 16.26 -9.70 1.99
CA ASP A 13 14.80 -9.94 1.98
C ASP A 13 14.44 -11.21 1.17
N VAL A 14 15.10 -11.43 0.02
CA VAL A 14 14.92 -12.63 -0.82
C VAL A 14 15.31 -13.92 -0.08
N ARG A 15 16.42 -13.91 0.66
CA ARG A 15 16.87 -15.09 1.42
C ARG A 15 15.94 -15.37 2.60
N GLU A 16 15.51 -14.31 3.28
CA GLU A 16 14.59 -14.42 4.40
C GLU A 16 13.26 -15.03 4.00
N ILE A 17 12.66 -14.56 2.90
CA ILE A 17 11.36 -15.10 2.47
C ILE A 17 11.45 -16.55 2.01
N GLN A 18 12.55 -16.94 1.37
CA GLN A 18 12.79 -18.34 1.00
C GLN A 18 12.89 -19.23 2.24
N LYS A 19 13.60 -18.78 3.28
CA LYS A 19 13.69 -19.51 4.55
C LYS A 19 12.34 -19.55 5.28
N PHE A 20 11.57 -18.47 5.25
CA PHE A 20 10.24 -18.40 5.83
C PHE A 20 9.28 -19.39 5.15
N ALA A 21 9.31 -19.44 3.82
CA ALA A 21 8.52 -20.34 3.00
C ALA A 21 8.75 -21.83 3.29
N GLN A 22 9.97 -22.23 3.68
CA GLN A 22 10.28 -23.61 4.07
C GLN A 22 9.46 -24.11 5.28
N GLY A 23 8.90 -23.19 6.08
CA GLY A 23 8.01 -23.51 7.20
C GLY A 23 6.61 -24.01 6.78
N PHE A 24 6.21 -23.86 5.52
CA PHE A 24 4.87 -24.18 5.02
C PHE A 24 4.90 -25.28 3.96
N ARG A 25 4.94 -26.53 4.40
CA ARG A 25 5.16 -27.71 3.54
C ARG A 25 4.02 -28.01 2.58
N SER A 26 2.80 -27.61 2.91
CA SER A 26 1.63 -27.89 2.08
C SER A 26 1.45 -26.89 0.94
N LEU A 27 2.07 -25.70 1.02
CA LEU A 27 1.92 -24.62 0.05
C LEU A 27 2.92 -24.78 -1.09
N LEU A 28 2.43 -24.74 -2.34
CA LEU A 28 3.24 -24.95 -3.54
C LEU A 28 3.85 -23.64 -4.03
N ILE A 29 5.18 -23.62 -4.10
CA ILE A 29 5.95 -22.46 -4.57
C ILE A 29 6.60 -22.86 -5.90
N PRO A 30 6.24 -22.20 -7.02
CA PRO A 30 6.69 -22.61 -8.35
C PRO A 30 8.18 -22.35 -8.56
N SER A 31 8.69 -21.21 -8.07
CA SER A 31 10.13 -20.93 -8.05
C SER A 31 10.50 -19.89 -6.98
N PRO A 32 11.76 -19.90 -6.51
CA PRO A 32 12.24 -18.88 -5.58
C PRO A 32 12.22 -17.46 -6.17
N ALA A 33 12.40 -17.33 -7.49
CA ALA A 33 12.34 -16.06 -8.20
C ALA A 33 10.92 -15.48 -8.18
N VAL A 34 9.91 -16.30 -8.45
CA VAL A 34 8.50 -15.89 -8.40
C VAL A 34 8.11 -15.49 -6.97
N LEU A 35 8.56 -16.24 -5.95
CA LEU A 35 8.31 -15.90 -4.54
C LEU A 35 8.87 -14.51 -4.18
N ALA A 36 10.14 -14.26 -4.50
CA ALA A 36 10.79 -12.99 -4.21
C ALA A 36 10.14 -11.81 -4.95
N ASN A 37 9.89 -11.97 -6.25
CA ASN A 37 9.25 -10.95 -7.06
C ASN A 37 7.83 -10.63 -6.53
N THR A 38 7.06 -11.66 -6.15
CA THR A 38 5.74 -11.49 -5.53
C THR A 38 5.83 -10.68 -4.24
N ALA A 39 6.86 -10.90 -3.42
CA ALA A 39 7.08 -10.15 -2.19
C ALA A 39 7.36 -8.67 -2.43
N ILE A 40 8.24 -8.37 -3.37
CA ILE A 40 8.60 -7.00 -3.74
C ILE A 40 7.35 -6.26 -4.25
N LEU A 41 6.62 -6.86 -5.19
CA LEU A 41 5.42 -6.27 -5.77
C LEU A 41 4.30 -6.08 -4.75
N LEU A 42 4.03 -7.09 -3.92
CA LEU A 42 2.99 -6.98 -2.90
C LEU A 42 3.34 -5.93 -1.84
N LYS A 43 4.59 -5.90 -1.36
CA LYS A 43 5.08 -4.87 -0.42
C LYS A 43 4.85 -3.47 -0.98
N ARG A 44 5.20 -3.24 -2.26
CA ARG A 44 4.93 -1.97 -2.95
C ARG A 44 3.43 -1.64 -3.00
N LEU A 45 2.58 -2.58 -3.41
CA LEU A 45 1.12 -2.35 -3.51
C LEU A 45 0.48 -2.07 -2.14
N VAL A 46 0.91 -2.77 -1.09
CA VAL A 46 0.42 -2.56 0.29
C VAL A 46 0.82 -1.17 0.80
N LEU A 47 2.04 -0.73 0.54
CA LEU A 47 2.51 0.63 0.89
C LEU A 47 1.75 1.73 0.13
N LEU A 48 1.42 1.48 -1.14
CA LEU A 48 0.66 2.43 -1.95
C LEU A 48 -0.80 2.54 -1.53
N SER A 49 -1.42 1.42 -1.13
CA SER A 49 -2.85 1.35 -0.83
C SER A 49 -3.26 2.21 0.36
N ASP A 50 -4.24 3.07 0.12
CA ASP A 50 -4.90 3.97 1.07
C ASP A 50 -6.25 3.43 1.57
N LYS A 51 -6.58 2.18 1.25
CA LYS A 51 -7.87 1.55 1.58
C LYS A 51 -7.73 0.10 2.01
N VAL A 52 -8.77 -0.40 2.65
CA VAL A 52 -9.01 -1.84 2.81
C VAL A 52 -9.61 -2.36 1.51
N LEU A 53 -8.88 -3.19 0.77
CA LEU A 53 -9.28 -3.70 -0.56
C LEU A 53 -9.34 -5.23 -0.56
N PRO A 54 -10.12 -5.86 -1.46
CA PRO A 54 -10.18 -7.31 -1.55
C PRO A 54 -8.80 -7.91 -1.80
N VAL A 55 -8.48 -9.02 -1.12
CA VAL A 55 -7.21 -9.75 -1.28
C VAL A 55 -7.02 -10.17 -2.74
N LYS A 56 -8.10 -10.61 -3.41
CA LYS A 56 -8.08 -10.99 -4.82
C LYS A 56 -7.70 -9.83 -5.74
N SER A 57 -8.03 -8.58 -5.39
CA SER A 57 -7.58 -7.40 -6.16
C SER A 57 -6.06 -7.25 -6.13
N TYR A 58 -5.42 -7.46 -4.98
CA TYR A 58 -3.96 -7.44 -4.88
C TYR A 58 -3.33 -8.60 -5.64
N PHE A 59 -3.88 -9.81 -5.51
CA PHE A 59 -3.42 -10.99 -6.23
C PHE A 59 -3.45 -10.76 -7.75
N ASN A 60 -4.60 -10.34 -8.29
CA ASN A 60 -4.76 -10.04 -9.71
C ASN A 60 -3.79 -8.93 -10.17
N MET A 61 -3.59 -7.89 -9.35
CA MET A 61 -2.63 -6.81 -9.65
C MET A 61 -1.18 -7.30 -9.68
N VAL A 62 -0.76 -8.16 -8.74
CA VAL A 62 0.59 -8.74 -8.76
C VAL A 62 0.80 -9.58 -10.01
N GLN A 63 -0.15 -10.45 -10.37
CA GLN A 63 -0.08 -11.22 -11.60
C GLN A 63 -0.01 -10.33 -12.84
N GLU A 64 -0.80 -9.25 -12.89
CA GLU A 64 -0.77 -8.33 -14.03
C GLU A 64 0.57 -7.57 -14.13
N MET A 65 1.16 -7.16 -13.00
CA MET A 65 2.49 -6.55 -12.98
C MET A 65 3.59 -7.53 -13.41
N GLN A 66 3.51 -8.80 -12.99
CA GLN A 66 4.44 -9.86 -13.41
C GLN A 66 4.32 -10.16 -14.91
N ARG A 67 3.09 -10.28 -15.41
CA ARG A 67 2.79 -10.44 -16.82
C ARG A 67 3.36 -9.27 -17.62
N ALA A 68 3.08 -8.04 -17.22
CA ALA A 68 3.57 -6.84 -17.90
C ALA A 68 5.11 -6.79 -17.95
N ALA A 69 5.79 -7.14 -16.86
CA ALA A 69 7.25 -7.19 -16.82
C ALA A 69 7.81 -8.27 -17.77
N PHE A 70 7.24 -9.49 -17.75
CA PHE A 70 7.65 -10.58 -18.64
C PHE A 70 7.47 -10.21 -20.12
N LEU A 71 6.34 -9.59 -20.46
CA LEU A 71 6.07 -9.11 -21.81
C LEU A 71 7.06 -8.01 -22.23
N ALA A 72 7.38 -7.08 -21.32
CA ALA A 72 8.35 -6.03 -21.57
C ALA A 72 9.73 -6.60 -21.90
N GLU A 73 10.18 -7.60 -21.14
CA GLU A 73 11.44 -8.30 -21.38
C GLU A 73 11.45 -9.04 -22.72
N GLY A 74 10.37 -9.74 -23.06
CA GLY A 74 10.22 -10.42 -24.35
C GLY A 74 10.26 -9.44 -25.52
N MET A 75 9.52 -8.34 -25.43
CA MET A 75 9.52 -7.28 -26.45
C MET A 75 10.88 -6.59 -26.57
N ALA A 76 11.57 -6.39 -25.44
CA ALA A 76 12.92 -5.83 -25.42
C ALA A 76 13.92 -6.75 -26.13
N ALA A 77 13.85 -8.06 -25.86
CA ALA A 77 14.70 -9.05 -26.52
C ALA A 77 14.47 -9.09 -28.03
N ASP A 78 13.22 -9.07 -28.47
CA ASP A 78 12.86 -9.03 -29.90
C ASP A 78 13.40 -7.76 -30.58
N ALA A 79 13.29 -6.60 -29.92
CA ALA A 79 13.81 -5.34 -30.44
C ALA A 79 15.34 -5.31 -30.52
N VAL A 80 16.04 -5.77 -29.48
CA VAL A 80 17.51 -5.89 -29.46
C VAL A 80 17.98 -6.81 -30.59
N GLN A 81 17.30 -7.93 -30.80
CA GLN A 81 17.62 -8.88 -31.86
C GLN A 81 17.37 -8.27 -33.26
N ALA A 82 16.24 -7.59 -33.46
CA ALA A 82 15.92 -6.93 -34.72
C ALA A 82 16.89 -5.81 -35.07
N GLU A 83 17.36 -5.06 -34.08
CA GLU A 83 18.33 -3.98 -34.22
C GLU A 83 19.79 -4.48 -34.27
N GLY A 84 20.03 -5.79 -34.06
CA GLY A 84 21.36 -6.40 -34.08
C GLY A 84 22.29 -5.88 -32.98
N LEU A 85 21.73 -5.42 -31.85
CA LEU A 85 22.49 -4.78 -30.77
C LEU A 85 23.18 -5.82 -29.89
N THR A 86 24.40 -5.51 -29.44
CA THR A 86 25.18 -6.35 -28.51
C THR A 86 25.82 -5.51 -27.41
N GLY A 87 26.13 -6.15 -26.27
CA GLY A 87 26.86 -5.51 -25.17
C GLY A 87 26.05 -4.39 -24.51
N GLU A 88 26.70 -3.27 -24.22
CA GLU A 88 26.12 -2.17 -23.44
C GLU A 88 24.90 -1.53 -24.13
N ARG A 89 24.91 -1.41 -25.46
CA ARG A 89 23.78 -0.85 -26.23
C ARG A 89 22.53 -1.73 -26.17
N ALA A 90 22.70 -3.05 -26.16
CA ALA A 90 21.58 -3.96 -25.95
C ALA A 90 20.98 -3.77 -24.54
N ALA A 91 21.83 -3.62 -23.52
CA ALA A 91 21.38 -3.38 -22.16
C ALA A 91 20.70 -2.01 -21.97
N GLU A 92 21.13 -0.97 -22.67
CA GLU A 92 20.44 0.33 -22.72
C GLU A 92 19.07 0.20 -23.38
N ARG A 93 19.00 -0.41 -24.56
CA ARG A 93 17.75 -0.60 -25.30
C ARG A 93 16.72 -1.40 -24.51
N THR A 94 17.15 -2.47 -23.85
CA THR A 94 16.28 -3.24 -22.96
C THR A 94 15.73 -2.40 -21.82
N ARG A 95 16.56 -1.58 -21.19
CA ARG A 95 16.13 -0.69 -20.10
C ARG A 95 15.14 0.38 -20.58
N GLU A 96 15.32 0.92 -21.78
CA GLU A 96 14.39 1.87 -22.38
C GLU A 96 13.00 1.25 -22.60
N ILE A 97 12.95 0.08 -23.25
CA ILE A 97 11.68 -0.60 -23.56
C ILE A 97 10.96 -1.00 -22.27
N ILE A 98 11.68 -1.52 -21.27
CA ILE A 98 11.10 -1.84 -19.97
C ILE A 98 10.50 -0.57 -19.34
N ARG A 99 11.23 0.56 -19.34
CA ARG A 99 10.70 1.83 -18.81
C ARG A 99 9.47 2.32 -19.57
N GLU A 100 9.44 2.19 -20.89
CA GLU A 100 8.28 2.57 -21.71
C GLU A 100 7.05 1.72 -21.38
N VAL A 101 7.25 0.41 -21.17
CA VAL A 101 6.18 -0.51 -20.77
C VAL A 101 5.72 -0.22 -19.34
N GLU A 102 6.65 -0.02 -18.41
CA GLU A 102 6.36 0.37 -17.03
C GLU A 102 5.59 1.70 -16.96
N ALA A 103 5.93 2.68 -17.80
CA ALA A 103 5.21 3.96 -17.90
C ALA A 103 3.74 3.79 -18.32
N LYS A 104 3.43 2.78 -19.14
CA LYS A 104 2.06 2.40 -19.52
C LYS A 104 1.32 1.60 -18.44
N GLY A 105 2.04 1.18 -17.39
CA GLY A 105 1.50 0.56 -16.19
C GLY A 105 0.88 -0.82 -16.41
N ALA A 106 0.09 -1.27 -15.43
CA ALA A 106 -0.56 -2.59 -15.45
C ALA A 106 -1.59 -2.76 -16.58
N THR A 107 -1.97 -1.70 -17.30
CA THR A 107 -2.86 -1.78 -18.46
C THR A 107 -2.14 -1.98 -19.78
N PHE A 108 -0.80 -2.02 -19.78
CA PHE A 108 0.00 -2.12 -21.00
C PHE A 108 -0.45 -3.26 -21.92
N TRP A 109 -0.58 -4.48 -21.41
CA TRP A 109 -0.95 -5.63 -22.24
C TRP A 109 -2.32 -5.45 -22.87
N SER A 110 -3.31 -4.97 -22.10
CA SER A 110 -4.65 -4.72 -22.62
C SER A 110 -4.69 -3.67 -23.75
N ILE A 111 -3.76 -2.70 -23.73
CA ILE A 111 -3.61 -1.68 -24.76
C ILE A 111 -2.87 -2.27 -25.96
N ALA A 112 -1.71 -2.89 -25.70
CA ALA A 112 -0.88 -3.51 -26.72
C ALA A 112 -1.63 -4.59 -27.51
N ALA A 113 -2.43 -5.44 -26.84
CA ALA A 113 -3.23 -6.48 -27.47
C ALA A 113 -4.38 -5.94 -28.33
N LYS A 114 -4.93 -4.77 -28.01
CA LYS A 114 -5.97 -4.10 -28.81
C LYS A 114 -5.39 -3.51 -30.09
N ASP A 115 -4.19 -2.95 -30.01
CA ASP A 115 -3.57 -2.23 -31.12
C ASP A 115 -2.76 -3.17 -32.05
N ALA A 116 -2.36 -4.34 -31.55
CA ALA A 116 -1.58 -5.33 -32.30
C ALA A 116 -2.36 -5.98 -33.45
N LYS A 117 -1.70 -6.12 -34.61
CA LYS A 117 -2.22 -6.78 -35.81
C LYS A 117 -1.17 -7.74 -36.39
N GLY A 118 -1.62 -8.80 -37.05
CA GLY A 118 -0.76 -9.78 -37.73
C GLY A 118 0.22 -10.48 -36.79
N GLU A 119 1.47 -10.62 -37.22
CA GLU A 119 2.56 -11.31 -36.51
C GLU A 119 2.80 -10.77 -35.09
N LEU A 120 2.64 -9.47 -34.85
CA LEU A 120 2.81 -8.87 -33.52
C LEU A 120 1.77 -9.40 -32.52
N LYS A 121 0.54 -9.66 -32.99
CA LYS A 121 -0.52 -10.21 -32.13
C LYS A 121 -0.21 -11.66 -31.74
N GLU A 122 0.26 -12.46 -32.69
CA GLU A 122 0.66 -13.84 -32.45
C GLU A 122 1.84 -13.90 -31.46
N ARG A 123 2.83 -13.00 -31.64
CA ARG A 123 3.97 -12.89 -30.73
C ARG A 123 3.55 -12.51 -29.31
N LEU A 124 2.68 -11.51 -29.16
CA LEU A 124 2.16 -11.11 -27.84
C LEU A 124 1.34 -12.22 -27.17
N GLN A 125 0.60 -13.03 -27.94
CA GLN A 125 -0.11 -14.20 -27.42
C GLN A 125 0.85 -15.30 -26.96
N GLN A 126 1.92 -15.55 -27.71
CA GLN A 126 2.95 -16.51 -27.32
C GLN A 126 3.64 -16.06 -26.02
N LEU A 127 4.07 -14.80 -25.94
CA LEU A 127 4.68 -14.26 -24.73
C LEU A 127 3.74 -14.30 -23.52
N ASP A 128 2.43 -14.07 -23.71
CA ASP A 128 1.45 -14.22 -22.62
C ASP A 128 1.30 -15.67 -22.15
N GLN A 129 1.31 -16.64 -23.06
CA GLN A 129 1.33 -18.06 -22.70
C GLN A 129 2.60 -18.45 -21.95
N ASP A 130 3.75 -17.97 -22.41
CA ASP A 130 5.04 -18.23 -21.76
C ASP A 130 5.13 -17.59 -20.36
N SER A 131 4.47 -16.44 -20.18
CA SER A 131 4.44 -15.71 -18.91
C SER A 131 3.84 -16.52 -17.76
N GLN A 132 2.97 -17.50 -18.04
CA GLN A 132 2.26 -18.28 -17.02
C GLN A 132 3.20 -18.95 -16.01
N ARG A 133 4.42 -19.31 -16.43
CA ARG A 133 5.44 -19.90 -15.53
C ARG A 133 6.10 -18.89 -14.59
N ALA A 134 6.02 -17.61 -14.93
CA ALA A 134 6.57 -16.49 -14.17
C ALA A 134 5.53 -15.79 -13.28
N LEU A 135 4.25 -16.19 -13.35
CA LEU A 135 3.18 -15.60 -12.54
C LEU A 135 3.12 -16.23 -11.15
N CYS A 136 2.71 -15.43 -10.17
CA CYS A 136 2.47 -15.90 -8.82
C CYS A 136 1.26 -16.83 -8.75
N THR A 137 1.39 -17.91 -7.99
CA THR A 137 0.28 -18.79 -7.61
C THR A 137 -0.40 -18.25 -6.35
N GLU A 138 -1.62 -18.72 -6.08
CA GLU A 138 -2.37 -18.38 -4.87
C GLU A 138 -1.60 -18.75 -3.60
N ASP A 139 -1.00 -19.95 -3.58
CA ASP A 139 -0.16 -20.44 -2.49
C ASP A 139 1.04 -19.52 -2.25
N THR A 140 1.74 -19.12 -3.31
CA THR A 140 2.84 -18.15 -3.23
C THR A 140 2.37 -16.83 -2.64
N PHE A 141 1.25 -16.32 -3.15
CA PHE A 141 0.70 -15.03 -2.73
C PHE A 141 0.33 -15.02 -1.24
N VAL A 142 -0.34 -16.06 -0.72
CA VAL A 142 -0.74 -16.11 0.70
C VAL A 142 0.45 -16.28 1.64
N ILE A 143 1.51 -17.00 1.22
CA ILE A 143 2.78 -17.06 1.98
C ILE A 143 3.36 -15.66 2.09
N VAL A 144 3.41 -14.92 0.98
CA VAL A 144 3.92 -13.55 0.97
C VAL A 144 3.07 -12.65 1.86
N CYS A 145 1.73 -12.78 1.85
CA CYS A 145 0.88 -12.07 2.80
C CYS A 145 1.27 -12.35 4.25
N SER A 146 1.56 -13.60 4.60
CA SER A 146 2.01 -13.98 5.94
C SER A 146 3.38 -13.41 6.27
N TYR A 147 4.35 -13.52 5.36
CA TYR A 147 5.71 -12.98 5.51
C TYR A 147 5.71 -11.46 5.75
N LEU A 148 4.94 -10.71 4.97
CA LEU A 148 4.80 -9.26 5.11
C LEU A 148 3.95 -8.85 6.33
N LYS A 149 3.49 -9.81 7.14
CA LYS A 149 2.57 -9.59 8.27
C LYS A 149 1.32 -8.82 7.85
N GLY A 150 0.80 -9.17 6.66
CA GLY A 150 -0.38 -8.56 6.09
C GLY A 150 -1.61 -8.82 6.96
N GLU A 151 -2.33 -7.76 7.32
CA GLU A 151 -3.57 -7.90 8.07
C GLU A 151 -4.72 -8.20 7.11
N VAL A 152 -5.13 -9.48 7.05
CA VAL A 152 -6.26 -9.93 6.23
C VAL A 152 -7.47 -10.13 7.13
N ALA A 153 -8.60 -9.53 6.78
CA ALA A 153 -9.87 -9.72 7.49
C ALA A 153 -10.92 -10.34 6.57
N LYS A 154 -11.85 -11.10 7.15
CA LYS A 154 -12.97 -11.70 6.41
C LYS A 154 -14.26 -10.94 6.68
N GLN A 155 -14.95 -10.50 5.61
CA GLN A 155 -16.29 -9.94 5.71
C GLN A 155 -17.20 -10.57 4.64
N GLY A 156 -18.15 -11.39 5.09
CA GLY A 156 -19.01 -12.16 4.18
C GLY A 156 -18.20 -13.21 3.42
N SER A 157 -18.36 -13.27 2.09
CA SER A 157 -17.58 -14.15 1.21
C SER A 157 -16.21 -13.58 0.81
N VAL A 158 -15.93 -12.32 1.13
CA VAL A 158 -14.74 -11.61 0.63
C VAL A 158 -13.69 -11.43 1.72
N HIS A 159 -12.45 -11.71 1.36
CA HIS A 159 -11.28 -11.44 2.18
C HIS A 159 -10.69 -10.09 1.78
N TYR A 160 -10.27 -9.31 2.76
CA TYR A 160 -9.77 -7.95 2.59
C TYR A 160 -8.37 -7.81 3.18
N LEU A 161 -7.44 -7.23 2.42
CA LEU A 161 -6.10 -6.89 2.89
C LEU A 161 -6.03 -5.41 3.28
N ARG A 162 -5.41 -5.13 4.42
CA ARG A 162 -5.16 -3.77 4.90
C ARG A 162 -3.94 -3.16 4.20
N GLY A 163 -4.11 -1.98 3.60
CA GLY A 163 -2.99 -1.14 3.16
C GLY A 163 -2.25 -0.46 4.32
N GLN A 164 -1.06 0.07 4.04
CA GLN A 164 -0.19 0.73 5.06
C GLN A 164 -0.07 2.25 4.87
N SER A 165 -0.84 2.87 3.97
CA SER A 165 -0.77 4.31 3.77
C SER A 165 -1.22 5.10 5.02
N PRO A 166 -0.58 6.22 5.38
CA PRO A 166 -1.05 7.13 6.43
C PRO A 166 -2.40 7.78 6.12
N ASP A 167 -2.81 7.82 4.84
CA ASP A 167 -4.13 8.31 4.43
C ASP A 167 -5.24 7.26 4.65
N PHE A 168 -4.86 6.08 5.14
CA PHE A 168 -5.78 5.00 5.45
C PHE A 168 -6.76 5.40 6.54
N LYS A 169 -8.04 5.25 6.23
CA LYS A 169 -9.11 5.36 7.22
C LYS A 169 -9.51 3.96 7.65
N GLU A 170 -9.53 3.72 8.97
CA GLU A 170 -10.06 2.46 9.50
C GLU A 170 -11.49 2.24 9.03
N THR A 171 -11.78 1.02 8.57
CA THR A 171 -13.10 0.66 8.05
C THR A 171 -13.64 -0.57 8.76
N LYS A 172 -14.97 -0.77 8.67
CA LYS A 172 -15.63 -1.98 9.19
C LYS A 172 -15.10 -3.27 8.56
N LYS A 173 -14.50 -3.19 7.35
CA LYS A 173 -13.90 -4.33 6.62
C LYS A 173 -12.68 -4.92 7.31
N HIS A 174 -12.08 -4.20 8.26
CA HIS A 174 -10.91 -4.64 9.03
C HIS A 174 -11.27 -5.20 10.42
N ARG A 175 -12.55 -5.34 10.74
CA ARG A 175 -12.98 -5.95 12.00
C ARG A 175 -13.02 -7.46 11.77
N ASN A 176 -12.20 -8.24 12.48
CA ASN A 176 -11.97 -9.70 12.37
C ASN A 176 -10.77 -10.11 11.51
N PRO A 177 -9.54 -9.83 11.97
CA PRO A 177 -8.32 -10.30 11.30
C PRO A 177 -8.19 -11.82 11.39
N LEU A 178 -7.69 -12.42 10.31
CA LEU A 178 -7.28 -13.80 10.22
C LEU A 178 -5.85 -13.97 10.73
N ASP A 179 -5.59 -15.10 11.37
CA ASP A 179 -4.26 -15.48 11.83
C ASP A 179 -3.47 -16.14 10.70
N LEU A 180 -2.69 -15.34 9.97
CA LEU A 180 -1.88 -15.81 8.85
C LEU A 180 -0.65 -16.63 9.26
N SER A 181 -0.37 -16.80 10.55
CA SER A 181 0.71 -17.68 11.02
C SER A 181 0.35 -19.16 10.85
N LYS A 182 -0.95 -19.48 10.73
CA LYS A 182 -1.46 -20.84 10.63
C LYS A 182 -1.57 -21.29 9.18
N GLU A 183 -0.88 -22.36 8.84
CA GLU A 183 -0.88 -22.95 7.50
C GLU A 183 -2.30 -23.33 7.00
N VAL A 184 -3.15 -23.85 7.89
CA VAL A 184 -4.56 -24.18 7.57
C VAL A 184 -5.34 -22.94 7.12
N VAL A 185 -5.11 -21.78 7.75
CA VAL A 185 -5.75 -20.52 7.38
C VAL A 185 -5.25 -20.04 6.02
N LEU A 186 -3.94 -20.15 5.77
CA LEU A 186 -3.35 -19.81 4.46
C LEU A 186 -3.90 -20.68 3.35
N LYS A 187 -4.07 -21.99 3.58
CA LYS A 187 -4.70 -22.89 2.61
C LYS A 187 -6.15 -22.56 2.33
N GLY A 188 -6.93 -22.22 3.36
CA GLY A 188 -8.30 -21.73 3.18
C GLY A 188 -8.36 -20.44 2.35
N LEU A 189 -7.44 -19.50 2.59
CA LEU A 189 -7.34 -18.26 1.83
C LEU A 189 -6.91 -18.51 0.37
N SER A 190 -5.91 -19.37 0.15
CA SER A 190 -5.43 -19.77 -1.17
C SER A 190 -6.55 -20.40 -2.01
N SER A 191 -7.30 -21.35 -1.43
CA SER A 191 -8.47 -21.94 -2.09
C SER A 191 -9.54 -20.90 -2.44
N ALA A 192 -9.79 -19.94 -1.55
CA ALA A 192 -10.73 -18.84 -1.84
C ALA A 192 -10.24 -17.91 -2.96
N LEU A 193 -8.92 -17.74 -3.13
CA LEU A 193 -8.34 -17.00 -4.24
C LEU A 193 -8.41 -17.78 -5.56
N ALA A 194 -8.27 -19.09 -5.53
CA ALA A 194 -8.26 -19.94 -6.73
C ALA A 194 -9.61 -19.95 -7.47
N ARG A 195 -10.71 -19.61 -6.79
CA ARG A 195 -12.03 -19.52 -7.41
C ARG A 195 -12.03 -18.50 -8.57
N PRO A 196 -12.43 -18.90 -9.79
CA PRO A 196 -12.50 -17.99 -10.94
C PRO A 196 -13.49 -16.85 -10.70
N ASP A 197 -13.18 -15.65 -11.20
CA ASP A 197 -14.03 -14.47 -11.01
C ASP A 197 -15.41 -14.64 -11.69
N ALA A 198 -15.48 -15.43 -12.76
CA ALA A 198 -16.73 -15.81 -13.45
C ALA A 198 -17.70 -16.60 -12.57
N GLU A 199 -17.18 -17.38 -11.62
CA GLU A 199 -17.98 -18.16 -10.68
C GLU A 199 -18.36 -17.37 -9.42
N ARG A 200 -17.78 -16.18 -9.21
CA ARG A 200 -18.11 -15.31 -8.07
C ARG A 200 -19.42 -14.55 -8.32
N GLY A 201 -20.13 -14.24 -7.23
CA GLY A 201 -21.33 -13.41 -7.28
C GLY A 201 -21.01 -11.99 -7.77
N SER A 202 -22.00 -11.33 -8.40
CA SER A 202 -21.83 -10.01 -9.02
C SER A 202 -21.29 -8.93 -8.06
N ILE A 203 -21.75 -8.96 -6.80
CA ILE A 203 -21.30 -8.02 -5.75
C ILE A 203 -19.81 -8.22 -5.44
N GLU A 204 -19.40 -9.48 -5.28
CA GLU A 204 -18.00 -9.82 -4.96
C GLU A 204 -17.08 -9.44 -6.12
N ARG A 205 -17.48 -9.76 -7.35
CA ARG A 205 -16.75 -9.37 -8.57
C ARG A 205 -16.61 -7.85 -8.67
N GLY A 206 -17.70 -7.10 -8.50
CA GLY A 206 -17.66 -5.63 -8.56
C GLY A 206 -16.74 -5.01 -7.49
N GLN A 207 -16.65 -5.61 -6.30
CA GLN A 207 -15.71 -5.18 -5.27
C GLN A 207 -14.26 -5.46 -5.66
N ILE A 208 -13.99 -6.64 -6.25
CA ILE A 208 -12.66 -7.05 -6.72
C ILE A 208 -12.20 -6.13 -7.85
N ASP A 209 -13.04 -5.89 -8.84
CA ASP A 209 -12.76 -5.04 -10.00
C ASP A 209 -12.51 -3.58 -9.57
N SER A 210 -13.36 -3.06 -8.66
CA SER A 210 -13.16 -1.72 -8.10
C SER A 210 -11.85 -1.61 -7.33
N GLY A 211 -11.50 -2.63 -6.55
CA GLY A 211 -10.23 -2.68 -5.82
C GLY A 211 -9.02 -2.76 -6.76
N PHE A 212 -9.11 -3.58 -7.81
CA PHE A 212 -8.07 -3.71 -8.83
C PHE A 212 -7.84 -2.39 -9.57
N ASN A 213 -8.89 -1.76 -10.07
CA ASN A 213 -8.81 -0.48 -10.77
C ASN A 213 -8.23 0.63 -9.88
N HIS A 214 -8.56 0.61 -8.58
CA HIS A 214 -7.98 1.54 -7.62
C HIS A 214 -6.48 1.31 -7.42
N LEU A 215 -6.03 0.05 -7.28
CA LEU A 215 -4.60 -0.29 -7.19
C LEU A 215 -3.84 0.05 -8.47
N ALA A 216 -4.42 -0.25 -9.64
CA ALA A 216 -3.84 0.09 -10.94
C ALA A 216 -3.64 1.60 -11.08
N ARG A 217 -4.63 2.41 -10.66
CA ARG A 217 -4.51 3.87 -10.63
C ARG A 217 -3.42 4.33 -9.67
N LEU A 218 -3.35 3.78 -8.46
CA LEU A 218 -2.30 4.15 -7.49
C LEU A 218 -0.90 3.79 -7.99
N ASN A 219 -0.73 2.62 -8.63
CA ASN A 219 0.55 2.23 -9.20
C ASN A 219 0.97 3.17 -10.34
N SER A 220 0.04 3.51 -11.24
CA SER A 220 0.29 4.45 -12.33
C SER A 220 0.68 5.85 -11.82
N LEU A 221 -0.02 6.33 -10.79
CA LEU A 221 0.33 7.61 -10.14
C LEU A 221 1.69 7.57 -9.46
N ALA A 222 2.07 6.44 -8.86
CA ALA A 222 3.39 6.27 -8.23
C ALA A 222 4.53 6.31 -9.26
N ILE A 223 4.29 5.84 -10.49
CA ILE A 223 5.25 5.94 -11.60
C ILE A 223 5.39 7.40 -12.05
N ILE A 224 4.27 8.06 -12.38
CA ILE A 224 4.25 9.46 -12.85
C ILE A 224 4.74 10.45 -11.78
N MET A 225 4.61 10.11 -10.50
CA MET A 225 5.05 10.94 -9.36
C MET A 225 6.51 11.39 -9.49
N LEU A 226 7.41 10.53 -9.97
CA LEU A 226 8.83 10.88 -10.09
C LEU A 226 9.03 12.04 -11.06
N ASP A 227 8.40 11.97 -12.22
CA ASP A 227 8.46 13.00 -13.26
C ASP A 227 7.77 14.29 -12.82
N VAL A 228 6.65 14.17 -12.10
CA VAL A 228 5.94 15.33 -11.52
C VAL A 228 6.84 16.07 -10.55
N VAL A 229 7.49 15.36 -9.62
CA VAL A 229 8.36 15.97 -8.63
C VAL A 229 9.58 16.61 -9.29
N GLU A 230 10.20 15.94 -10.25
CA GLU A 230 11.36 16.49 -10.94
C GLU A 230 10.98 17.75 -11.74
N TRP A 231 9.82 17.75 -12.40
CA TRP A 231 9.35 18.93 -13.11
C TRP A 231 9.07 20.11 -12.17
N ILE A 232 8.49 19.86 -11.00
CA ILE A 232 8.28 20.89 -9.97
C ILE A 232 9.63 21.45 -9.49
N ARG A 233 10.64 20.60 -9.27
CA ARG A 233 11.99 21.04 -8.87
C ARG A 233 12.66 21.89 -9.94
N VAL A 234 12.53 21.53 -11.21
CA VAL A 234 13.06 22.31 -12.34
C VAL A 234 12.38 23.68 -12.42
N CYS A 235 11.06 23.73 -12.29
CA CYS A 235 10.29 24.98 -12.17
C CYS A 235 10.82 25.89 -11.05
N GLU A 236 11.00 25.33 -9.85
CA GLU A 236 11.51 26.06 -8.68
C GLU A 236 12.93 26.59 -8.91
N LYS A 237 13.82 25.79 -9.52
CA LYS A 237 15.19 26.21 -9.89
C LYS A 237 15.19 27.34 -10.93
N ASN A 238 14.26 27.30 -11.87
CA ASN A 238 14.14 28.31 -12.93
C ASN A 238 13.40 29.59 -12.47
N GLY A 239 13.14 29.74 -11.16
CA GLY A 239 12.54 30.93 -10.58
C GLY A 239 11.04 31.09 -10.80
N THR A 240 10.37 30.10 -11.41
CA THR A 240 8.94 30.15 -11.71
C THR A 240 8.23 28.95 -11.07
N PRO A 241 7.64 29.09 -9.88
CA PRO A 241 6.97 27.98 -9.20
C PRO A 241 5.84 27.41 -10.07
N CYS A 242 5.92 26.13 -10.38
CA CYS A 242 4.86 25.39 -11.07
C CYS A 242 3.56 25.47 -10.22
N ARG A 243 2.48 26.06 -10.75
CA ARG A 243 1.20 26.06 -10.04
C ARG A 243 0.56 24.68 -10.18
N LYS A 244 -0.32 24.33 -9.23
CA LYS A 244 -1.10 23.09 -9.27
C LYS A 244 -1.84 22.89 -10.61
N ILE A 245 -2.35 23.98 -11.20
CA ILE A 245 -3.07 23.93 -12.48
C ILE A 245 -2.13 23.47 -13.61
N ASP A 246 -0.90 23.98 -13.62
CA ASP A 246 0.10 23.68 -14.65
C ASP A 246 0.55 22.22 -14.57
N VAL A 247 0.79 21.71 -13.35
CA VAL A 247 1.13 20.30 -13.12
C VAL A 247 0.01 19.39 -13.56
N ARG A 248 -1.23 19.73 -13.23
CA ARG A 248 -2.39 18.94 -13.64
C ARG A 248 -2.58 18.92 -15.15
N ALA A 249 -2.37 20.05 -15.83
CA ALA A 249 -2.48 20.13 -17.28
C ALA A 249 -1.37 19.34 -17.99
N LYS A 250 -0.13 19.43 -17.49
CA LYS A 250 1.02 18.75 -18.11
C LYS A 250 0.95 17.21 -18.02
N PHE A 251 0.48 16.69 -16.89
CA PHE A 251 0.48 15.25 -16.60
C PHE A 251 -0.92 14.63 -16.67
N ASP A 252 -1.92 15.36 -17.20
CA ASP A 252 -3.32 14.94 -17.29
C ASP A 252 -3.88 14.38 -15.96
N LEU A 253 -3.69 15.16 -14.88
CA LEU A 253 -4.10 14.76 -13.53
C LEU A 253 -5.40 15.44 -13.11
N SER A 254 -6.36 14.63 -12.63
CA SER A 254 -7.49 15.14 -11.87
C SER A 254 -7.02 15.84 -10.57
N HIS A 255 -7.90 16.62 -9.94
CA HIS A 255 -7.57 17.26 -8.67
C HIS A 255 -7.19 16.22 -7.60
N THR A 256 -7.95 15.12 -7.53
CA THR A 256 -7.70 14.04 -6.56
C THR A 256 -6.41 13.27 -6.86
N ASP A 257 -6.09 13.08 -8.14
CA ASP A 257 -4.86 12.38 -8.53
C ASP A 257 -3.63 13.21 -8.23
N TYR A 258 -3.68 14.53 -8.46
CA TYR A 258 -2.64 15.44 -8.02
C TYR A 258 -2.40 15.34 -6.50
N GLU A 259 -3.45 15.41 -5.68
CA GLU A 259 -3.29 15.31 -4.22
C GLU A 259 -2.69 13.96 -3.79
N ARG A 260 -3.08 12.86 -4.44
CA ARG A 260 -2.49 11.53 -4.22
C ARG A 260 -1.01 11.49 -4.60
N VAL A 261 -0.64 12.02 -5.76
CA VAL A 261 0.76 12.11 -6.21
C VAL A 261 1.59 12.91 -5.22
N MET A 262 1.09 14.07 -4.78
CA MET A 262 1.79 14.89 -3.78
C MET A 262 1.84 14.22 -2.40
N ALA A 263 0.83 13.43 -2.02
CA ALA A 263 0.87 12.61 -0.81
C ALA A 263 1.93 11.50 -0.92
N MET A 264 1.97 10.77 -2.04
CA MET A 264 3.01 9.77 -2.32
C MET A 264 4.42 10.40 -2.30
N ALA A 265 4.60 11.55 -2.94
CA ALA A 265 5.88 12.25 -3.01
C ALA A 265 6.37 12.71 -1.64
N ARG A 266 5.46 13.15 -0.77
CA ARG A 266 5.76 13.48 0.63
C ARG A 266 6.18 12.26 1.43
N ARG A 267 5.51 11.11 1.25
CA ARG A 267 5.83 9.85 1.92
C ARG A 267 7.20 9.33 1.51
N ALA A 268 7.53 9.44 0.22
CA ALA A 268 8.83 9.06 -0.31
C ALA A 268 9.96 10.06 0.02
N GLY A 269 9.66 11.17 0.72
CA GLY A 269 10.64 12.22 1.03
C GLY A 269 11.13 13.01 -0.18
N LEU A 270 10.47 12.85 -1.35
CA LEU A 270 10.86 13.48 -2.61
C LEU A 270 10.38 14.92 -2.71
N TYR A 271 9.28 15.23 -2.03
CA TYR A 271 8.70 16.57 -2.00
C TYR A 271 8.45 17.03 -0.57
N THR A 272 9.29 17.95 -0.11
CA THR A 272 9.00 18.74 1.08
C THR A 272 8.29 20.00 0.61
N LEU A 273 7.02 20.17 0.97
CA LEU A 273 6.46 21.52 1.00
C LEU A 273 7.43 22.36 1.83
N ARG A 274 8.04 23.41 1.24
CA ARG A 274 8.34 24.61 2.02
C ARG A 274 6.99 25.02 2.56
N SER A 275 6.66 24.50 3.74
CA SER A 275 5.49 24.95 4.44
C SER A 275 5.70 26.44 4.61
N HIS A 276 4.92 27.26 3.91
CA HIS A 276 4.52 28.52 4.52
C HIS A 276 4.06 28.14 5.92
N LYS A 277 4.85 28.56 6.92
CA LYS A 277 4.80 28.22 8.35
C LYS A 277 3.71 27.20 8.71
N LYS A 278 4.09 25.92 8.89
CA LYS A 278 3.31 25.04 9.75
C LYS A 278 3.30 25.75 11.10
N ASP A 279 2.11 26.12 11.55
CA ASP A 279 1.92 26.77 12.85
C ASP A 279 2.69 25.94 13.91
N PRO A 280 3.66 26.53 14.63
CA PRO A 280 4.42 25.84 15.67
C PRO A 280 3.54 25.18 16.73
N SER A 281 2.26 25.54 16.79
CA SER A 281 1.24 24.99 17.68
C SER A 281 0.77 23.56 17.37
N ASN A 282 1.11 22.97 16.20
CA ASN A 282 0.46 21.73 15.73
C ASN A 282 1.35 20.47 15.75
N ARG A 283 2.38 20.43 16.61
CA ARG A 283 3.25 19.25 16.80
C ARG A 283 3.53 18.95 18.27
N TYR A 284 2.48 18.68 19.03
CA TYR A 284 2.65 18.06 20.34
C TYR A 284 2.71 16.54 20.17
N THR A 285 3.87 15.97 20.50
CA THR A 285 4.01 14.52 20.66
C THR A 285 3.87 14.22 22.15
N LEU A 286 3.00 13.26 22.49
CA LEU A 286 2.89 12.78 23.85
C LEU A 286 4.21 12.10 24.26
N LYS A 287 4.65 12.35 25.49
CA LYS A 287 5.77 11.60 26.07
C LYS A 287 5.41 10.11 26.08
N SER A 288 6.37 9.24 25.74
CA SER A 288 6.18 7.78 25.63
C SER A 288 5.45 7.17 26.84
N LYS A 289 5.83 7.56 28.06
CA LYS A 289 5.16 7.12 29.30
C LYS A 289 3.67 7.50 29.38
N ILE A 290 3.31 8.69 28.89
CA ILE A 290 1.91 9.15 28.89
C ILE A 290 1.12 8.42 27.81
N HIS A 291 1.72 8.21 26.64
CA HIS A 291 1.12 7.42 25.58
C HIS A 291 0.79 6.00 26.05
N GLN A 292 1.72 5.32 26.73
CA GLN A 292 1.47 3.98 27.27
C GLN A 292 0.31 3.97 28.26
N ARG A 293 0.24 4.94 29.19
CA ARG A 293 -0.88 5.07 30.12
C ARG A 293 -2.23 5.24 29.43
N ILE A 294 -2.28 5.97 28.33
CA ILE A 294 -3.51 6.15 27.55
C ILE A 294 -3.89 4.83 26.87
N VAL A 295 -2.93 4.06 26.37
CA VAL A 295 -3.17 2.73 25.78
C VAL A 295 -3.72 1.77 26.83
N ASP A 296 -3.15 1.75 28.03
CA ASP A 296 -3.59 0.88 29.12
C ASP A 296 -5.02 1.23 29.56
N GLN A 297 -5.33 2.52 29.70
CA GLN A 297 -6.68 3.01 30.03
C GLN A 297 -7.68 2.74 28.90
N ALA A 298 -7.25 2.86 27.65
CA ALA A 298 -8.08 2.57 26.49
C ALA A 298 -8.52 1.10 26.47
N ALA A 299 -7.65 0.18 26.88
CA ALA A 299 -7.96 -1.24 27.04
C ALA A 299 -9.01 -1.48 28.14
N ILE A 300 -8.92 -0.77 29.27
CA ILE A 300 -9.88 -0.86 30.39
C ILE A 300 -11.26 -0.33 29.97
N PHE A 301 -11.32 0.81 29.27
CA PHE A 301 -12.57 1.43 28.83
C PHE A 301 -13.17 0.83 27.55
N GLY A 302 -12.47 -0.08 26.87
CA GLY A 302 -12.88 -0.62 25.57
C GLY A 302 -12.92 0.45 24.46
N TYR A 303 -12.10 1.49 24.56
CA TYR A 303 -12.02 2.59 23.60
C TYR A 303 -10.70 2.58 22.81
N THR A 304 -10.63 3.38 21.74
CA THR A 304 -9.35 3.62 21.06
C THR A 304 -8.48 4.57 21.91
N PRO A 305 -7.14 4.50 21.81
CA PRO A 305 -6.26 5.43 22.53
C PRO A 305 -6.58 6.90 22.23
N GLN A 306 -6.94 7.23 20.99
CA GLN A 306 -7.33 8.59 20.61
C GLN A 306 -8.63 9.05 21.28
N LYS A 307 -9.67 8.20 21.31
CA LYS A 307 -10.94 8.52 21.97
C LYS A 307 -10.77 8.65 23.48
N THR A 308 -9.92 7.80 24.06
CA THR A 308 -9.58 7.82 25.48
C THR A 308 -8.83 9.10 25.84
N LEU A 309 -7.86 9.51 25.03
CA LEU A 309 -7.16 10.79 25.20
C LEU A 309 -8.11 11.98 25.15
N ASN A 310 -8.97 12.06 24.14
CA ASN A 310 -9.91 13.16 24.01
C ASN A 310 -10.86 13.23 25.22
N LYS A 311 -11.37 12.08 25.68
CA LYS A 311 -12.21 12.01 26.87
C LYS A 311 -11.48 12.49 28.13
N ILE A 312 -10.24 12.04 28.34
CA ILE A 312 -9.42 12.47 29.49
C ILE A 312 -9.18 13.98 29.45
N LEU A 313 -8.92 14.55 28.27
CA LEU A 313 -8.72 15.98 28.11
C LEU A 313 -10.01 16.76 28.35
N ASP A 314 -11.14 16.29 27.83
CA ASP A 314 -12.46 16.91 28.05
C ASP A 314 -12.82 16.91 29.54
N ASP A 315 -12.61 15.78 30.24
CA ASP A 315 -12.85 15.65 31.67
C ASP A 315 -11.90 16.54 32.49
N PHE A 316 -10.63 16.62 32.09
CA PHE A 316 -9.64 17.51 32.71
C PHE A 316 -10.03 18.99 32.54
N PHE A 317 -10.39 19.41 31.33
CA PHE A 317 -10.77 20.80 31.08
C PHE A 317 -12.06 21.19 31.81
N ARG A 318 -13.03 20.27 31.89
CA ARG A 318 -14.24 20.48 32.71
C ARG A 318 -13.89 20.68 34.19
N LEU A 319 -12.97 19.89 34.73
CA LEU A 319 -12.50 20.02 36.10
C LEU A 319 -11.78 21.35 36.32
N THR A 320 -10.91 21.77 35.40
CA THR A 320 -10.21 23.06 35.51
C THR A 320 -11.15 24.25 35.40
N ASP A 321 -12.16 24.18 34.52
CA ASP A 321 -13.17 25.23 34.38
C ASP A 321 -14.04 25.32 35.63
N TYR A 322 -14.42 24.17 36.19
CA TYR A 322 -15.18 24.10 37.43
C TYR A 322 -14.37 24.59 38.63
N SER A 323 -13.08 24.26 38.72
CA SER A 323 -12.20 24.75 39.78
C SER A 323 -11.96 26.26 39.69
N ALA A 324 -11.80 26.79 38.47
CA ALA A 324 -11.68 28.23 38.23
C ALA A 324 -12.93 28.99 38.69
N ARG A 325 -14.14 28.45 38.44
CA ARG A 325 -15.40 29.05 38.92
C ARG A 325 -15.53 29.05 40.44
N LEU A 326 -14.99 28.03 41.11
CA LEU A 326 -15.01 27.90 42.56
C LEU A 326 -13.85 28.64 43.27
N GLY A 327 -12.90 29.20 42.51
CA GLY A 327 -11.70 29.83 43.07
C GLY A 327 -10.80 28.84 43.83
N ARG A 328 -10.85 27.54 43.49
CA ARG A 328 -10.09 26.46 44.14
C ARG A 328 -9.12 25.81 43.17
N SER A 329 -8.12 25.08 43.68
CA SER A 329 -7.23 24.31 42.81
C SER A 329 -7.95 23.08 42.23
N PRO A 330 -7.61 22.62 41.00
CA PRO A 330 -8.19 21.42 40.41
C PRO A 330 -8.04 20.17 41.29
N GLU A 331 -6.94 20.07 42.04
CA GLU A 331 -6.67 18.96 42.97
C GLU A 331 -7.66 18.95 44.15
N GLN A 332 -7.96 20.13 44.72
CA GLN A 332 -8.91 20.24 45.84
C GLN A 332 -10.34 19.87 45.40
N VAL A 333 -10.71 20.26 44.18
CA VAL A 333 -12.00 19.92 43.59
C VAL A 333 -12.10 18.43 43.29
N PHE A 334 -11.05 17.84 42.72
CA PHE A 334 -11.02 16.42 42.41
C PHE A 334 -11.11 15.56 43.68
N ASN A 335 -10.35 15.90 44.73
CA ASN A 335 -10.41 15.18 46.00
C ASN A 335 -11.79 15.27 46.64
N ALA A 336 -12.43 16.46 46.61
CA ALA A 336 -13.79 16.62 47.10
C ALA A 336 -14.82 15.79 46.32
N LEU A 337 -14.69 15.67 45.00
CA LEU A 337 -15.57 14.83 44.17
C LEU A 337 -15.37 13.32 44.44
N VAL A 338 -14.12 12.91 44.65
CA VAL A 338 -13.79 11.52 45.01
C VAL A 338 -14.30 11.18 46.41
N ASP A 339 -14.20 12.10 47.36
CA ASP A 339 -14.70 11.89 48.72
C ASP A 339 -16.23 11.86 48.76
N GLN A 340 -16.92 12.71 47.98
CA GLN A 340 -18.38 12.61 47.79
C GLN A 340 -18.81 11.27 47.19
N SER A 341 -18.05 10.70 46.26
CA SER A 341 -18.36 9.39 45.66
C SER A 341 -18.18 8.20 46.61
N LYS A 342 -17.52 8.39 47.77
CA LYS A 342 -17.38 7.39 48.83
C LYS A 342 -18.46 7.49 49.90
N GLU A 343 -19.10 8.65 50.04
CA GLU A 343 -20.13 8.89 51.05
C GLU A 343 -21.54 8.43 50.60
N ASP A 344 -21.76 8.18 49.30
CA ASP A 344 -23.03 7.62 48.79
C ASP A 344 -22.83 6.23 48.16
N PRO A 345 -22.98 5.13 48.93
CA PRO A 345 -22.97 3.79 48.38
C PRO A 345 -24.33 3.35 47.80
N ASN A 346 -25.35 4.22 47.73
CA ASN A 346 -26.73 3.88 47.32
C ASN A 346 -27.49 4.94 46.49
N ALA A 347 -26.80 5.81 45.73
CA ALA A 347 -27.44 6.71 44.76
C ALA A 347 -27.41 6.15 43.32
#